data_AF-A0A821TWB6-F1
#
_entry.id   AF-A0A821TWB6-F1
#
_cell.length_a   1.000
_cell.length_b   1.000
_cell.length_c   1.000
_cell.angle_alpha   90.00
_cell.angle_beta   90.00
_cell.angle_gamma   90.00
#
_symmetry.space_group_name_H-M   'P 1'
#
loop_
_entity.id
_entity.type
_entity.pdbx_description
1 polymer ?
#
loop_
_entity_poly.entity_id
_entity_poly.type
_entity_poly.pdbx_seq_one_letter_code
_entity_poly.pdbx_strand_id
1 'polypeptide(L)'
;MCVWQSDNQSSVHAHDQWKKHYFTFNTVFFHSIIPSILLLTLNWLILCSLSRQRTVLIKIGSIDAKNVLKREKQFKEKIIQLVLSSFFVIITISPRYILTMVNAFATNIRKTPIMPLYIYVNLNTVFRVLEMCNYSLNIIFAIMSGRTSRLEIRKLLWENLFWRFKRTQADHHE
;
A
#
# COMPACT_ATOMS: atom_id res chain seq x y z
N MET A 1 -22.32 -26.42 -51.72
CA MET A 1 -21.69 -27.41 -50.80
C MET A 1 -21.36 -26.69 -49.50
N CYS A 2 -22.15 -26.92 -48.46
CA CYS A 2 -21.87 -26.44 -47.11
C CYS A 2 -20.86 -27.40 -46.47
N VAL A 3 -19.60 -26.98 -46.35
CA VAL A 3 -18.60 -27.72 -45.59
C VAL A 3 -18.64 -27.19 -44.16
N TRP A 4 -19.07 -28.06 -43.26
CA TRP A 4 -19.04 -27.86 -41.82
C TRP A 4 -17.60 -27.66 -41.36
N GLN A 5 -17.28 -26.45 -40.92
CA GLN A 5 -16.02 -26.13 -40.26
C GLN A 5 -16.34 -25.63 -38.84
N SER A 6 -16.93 -26.53 -38.06
CA SER A 6 -17.29 -26.32 -36.66
C SER A 6 -16.67 -27.48 -35.89
N ASP A 7 -15.48 -27.26 -35.30
CA ASP A 7 -15.04 -27.98 -34.08
C ASP A 7 -13.66 -27.54 -33.56
N ASN A 8 -12.84 -26.80 -34.33
CA ASN A 8 -11.49 -26.42 -33.86
C ASN A 8 -11.36 -25.03 -33.19
N GLN A 9 -12.42 -24.23 -33.13
CA GLN A 9 -12.37 -22.91 -32.49
C GLN A 9 -12.62 -22.94 -30.97
N SER A 10 -13.24 -24.00 -30.44
CA SER A 10 -13.61 -24.09 -29.01
C SER A 10 -12.40 -24.39 -28.11
N SER A 11 -11.46 -25.23 -28.55
CA SER A 11 -10.29 -25.66 -27.77
C SER A 11 -9.22 -24.57 -27.65
N VAL A 12 -8.98 -23.82 -28.74
CA VAL A 12 -8.04 -22.69 -28.77
C VAL A 12 -8.56 -21.54 -27.87
N HIS A 13 -9.86 -21.23 -27.94
CA HIS A 13 -10.47 -20.24 -27.06
C HIS A 13 -10.45 -20.65 -25.58
N ALA A 14 -10.67 -21.93 -25.27
CA ALA A 14 -10.59 -22.44 -23.91
C ALA A 14 -9.17 -22.35 -23.33
N HIS A 15 -8.15 -22.65 -24.13
CA HIS A 15 -6.75 -22.56 -23.71
C HIS A 15 -6.32 -21.10 -23.47
N ASP A 16 -6.76 -20.15 -24.29
CA ASP A 16 -6.45 -18.73 -24.11
C ASP A 16 -7.18 -18.09 -22.92
N GLN A 17 -8.42 -18.50 -22.67
CA GLN A 17 -9.15 -18.09 -21.47
C GLN A 17 -8.51 -18.65 -20.19
N TRP A 18 -8.02 -19.89 -20.23
CA TRP A 18 -7.32 -20.51 -19.10
C TRP A 18 -6.00 -19.80 -18.77
N LYS A 19 -5.17 -19.48 -19.78
CA LYS A 19 -3.94 -18.68 -19.60
C LYS A 19 -4.22 -17.30 -19.00
N LYS A 20 -5.24 -16.59 -19.49
CA LYS A 20 -5.64 -15.28 -18.93
C LYS A 20 -6.12 -15.40 -17.49
N HIS A 21 -6.89 -16.42 -17.14
CA HIS A 21 -7.33 -16.65 -15.77
C HIS A 21 -6.18 -17.00 -14.83
N TYR A 22 -5.27 -17.87 -15.25
CA TYR A 22 -4.10 -18.25 -14.46
C TYR A 22 -3.17 -17.05 -14.19
N PHE A 23 -2.95 -16.22 -15.20
CA PHE A 23 -2.17 -14.99 -15.07
C PHE A 23 -2.84 -13.98 -14.12
N THR A 24 -4.16 -13.81 -14.22
CA THR A 24 -4.93 -12.90 -13.37
C THR A 24 -4.93 -13.36 -11.91
N PHE A 25 -5.11 -14.67 -11.68
CA PHE A 25 -5.07 -15.27 -10.35
C PHE A 25 -3.68 -15.13 -9.71
N ASN A 26 -2.62 -15.47 -10.44
CA ASN A 26 -1.24 -15.29 -9.95
C ASN A 26 -0.94 -13.83 -9.64
N THR A 27 -1.37 -12.90 -10.50
CA THR A 27 -1.15 -11.47 -10.25
C THR A 27 -1.83 -11.02 -8.95
N VAL A 28 -3.08 -11.42 -8.72
CA VAL A 28 -3.79 -11.13 -7.45
C VAL A 28 -3.08 -11.76 -6.25
N PHE A 29 -2.65 -13.02 -6.37
CA PHE A 29 -2.04 -13.76 -5.28
C PHE A 29 -0.69 -13.16 -4.86
N PHE A 30 0.17 -12.88 -5.84
CA PHE A 30 1.53 -12.35 -5.60
C PHE A 30 1.55 -10.86 -5.30
N HIS A 31 0.63 -10.04 -5.84
CA HIS A 31 0.65 -8.59 -5.63
C HIS A 31 -0.26 -8.10 -4.51
N SER A 32 -1.30 -8.87 -4.14
CA SER A 32 -2.24 -8.46 -3.09
C SER A 32 -2.19 -9.35 -1.86
N ILE A 33 -2.32 -10.67 -2.03
CA ILE A 33 -2.54 -11.59 -0.91
C ILE A 33 -1.24 -11.81 -0.13
N ILE A 34 -0.17 -12.24 -0.80
CA ILE A 34 1.13 -12.51 -0.16
C ILE A 34 1.67 -11.26 0.56
N PRO A 35 1.74 -10.08 -0.08
CA PRO A 35 2.23 -8.87 0.60
C PRO A 35 1.36 -8.47 1.78
N SER A 36 0.03 -8.60 1.70
CA SER A 36 -0.86 -8.25 2.80
C SER A 36 -0.70 -9.19 4.01
N ILE A 37 -0.58 -10.50 3.78
CA ILE A 37 -0.34 -11.48 4.85
C ILE A 37 1.04 -11.25 5.49
N LEU A 38 2.07 -11.03 4.66
CA LEU A 38 3.42 -10.77 5.14
C LEU A 38 3.49 -9.46 5.93
N LEU A 39 2.80 -8.42 5.47
CA LEU A 39 2.67 -7.15 6.17
C LEU A 39 1.97 -7.33 7.53
N LEU A 40 0.82 -8.02 7.56
CA LEU A 40 0.08 -8.26 8.80
C LEU A 40 0.89 -9.08 9.81
N THR A 41 1.55 -10.15 9.36
CA THR A 41 2.36 -11.02 10.23
C THR A 41 3.59 -10.29 10.75
N LEU A 42 4.33 -9.55 9.92
CA LEU A 42 5.46 -8.73 10.36
C LEU A 42 5.00 -7.64 11.32
N ASN A 43 3.89 -6.96 11.04
CA ASN A 43 3.37 -5.93 11.92
C ASN A 43 2.96 -6.48 13.27
N TRP A 44 2.32 -7.65 13.28
CA TRP A 44 1.97 -8.35 14.50
C TRP A 44 3.21 -8.73 15.32
N LEU A 45 4.25 -9.26 14.68
CA LEU A 45 5.53 -9.58 15.34
C LEU A 45 6.20 -8.34 15.91
N ILE A 46 6.22 -7.23 15.15
CA ILE A 46 6.74 -5.95 15.61
C ILE A 46 5.95 -5.50 16.83
N LEU A 47 4.61 -5.50 16.78
CA LEU A 47 3.74 -5.11 17.88
C LEU A 47 3.97 -5.95 19.14
N CYS A 48 4.12 -7.27 18.99
CA CYS A 48 4.44 -8.21 20.08
C CYS A 48 5.80 -7.92 20.70
N SER A 49 6.85 -7.77 19.88
CA SER A 49 8.21 -7.43 20.32
C SER A 49 8.23 -6.11 21.08
N LEU A 50 7.56 -5.11 20.50
CA LEU A 50 7.38 -3.79 21.07
C LEU A 50 6.65 -3.87 22.42
N SER A 51 5.52 -4.58 22.50
CA SER A 51 4.77 -4.77 23.76
C SER A 51 5.64 -5.38 24.86
N ARG A 52 6.47 -6.38 24.51
CA ARG A 52 7.42 -7.00 25.44
C ARG A 52 8.46 -6.00 25.96
N GLN A 53 9.02 -5.16 25.07
CA GLN A 53 9.97 -4.11 25.46
C GLN A 53 9.36 -3.10 26.44
N ARG A 54 8.09 -2.72 26.23
CA ARG A 54 7.35 -1.84 27.16
C ARG A 54 7.24 -2.45 28.55
N THR A 55 6.85 -3.72 28.65
CA THR A 55 6.72 -4.43 29.94
C THR A 55 8.05 -4.52 30.69
N VAL A 56 9.15 -4.78 29.97
CA VAL A 56 10.50 -4.82 30.56
C VAL A 56 10.93 -3.43 31.06
N LEU A 57 10.65 -2.38 30.28
CA LEU A 57 11.01 -1.01 30.64
C LEU A 57 10.25 -0.51 31.89
N ILE A 58 8.96 -0.85 32.02
CA ILE A 58 8.16 -0.52 33.21
C ILE A 58 8.70 -1.23 34.45
N LYS A 59 9.12 -2.50 34.34
CA LYS A 59 9.69 -3.26 35.47
C LYS A 59 11.03 -2.71 35.97
N ILE A 60 11.82 -2.08 35.09
CA ILE A 60 13.12 -1.46 35.43
C ILE A 60 12.94 0.01 35.91
N GLY A 61 11.74 0.56 35.79
CA GLY A 61 11.42 1.99 35.77
C GLY A 61 11.53 2.81 37.07
N SER A 62 12.41 2.47 38.03
CA SER A 62 12.67 3.36 39.18
C SER A 62 13.80 4.38 38.96
N ILE A 63 14.68 4.18 37.97
CA ILE A 63 15.96 4.92 37.91
C ILE A 63 15.92 6.14 36.96
N ASP A 64 15.01 6.22 35.97
CA ASP A 64 15.00 7.35 35.02
C ASP A 64 13.66 7.58 34.29
N ALA A 65 12.67 8.11 35.03
CA ALA A 65 11.30 8.31 34.55
C ALA A 65 11.19 9.19 33.28
N LYS A 66 12.10 10.15 33.10
CA LYS A 66 12.08 11.07 31.95
C LYS A 66 12.46 10.37 30.64
N ASN A 67 13.44 9.48 30.69
CA ASN A 67 13.86 8.69 29.53
C ASN A 67 12.86 7.57 29.19
N VAL A 68 12.14 7.04 30.19
CA VAL A 68 11.04 6.09 29.98
C VAL A 68 9.88 6.75 29.22
N LEU A 69 9.43 7.94 29.66
CA LEU A 69 8.33 8.66 29.01
C LEU A 69 8.64 9.03 27.55
N LYS A 70 9.88 9.46 27.27
CA LYS A 70 10.33 9.79 25.91
C LYS A 70 10.31 8.57 24.98
N ARG A 71 10.76 7.41 25.48
CA ARG A 71 10.72 6.15 24.73
C ARG A 71 9.29 5.66 24.50
N GLU A 72 8.41 5.77 25.49
CA GLU A 72 6.99 5.40 25.33
C GLU A 72 6.28 6.27 24.27
N LYS A 73 6.61 7.56 24.19
CA LYS A 73 6.07 8.42 23.14
C LYS A 73 6.56 8.04 21.74
N GLN A 74 7.87 7.80 21.57
CA GLN A 74 8.44 7.33 20.30
C GLN A 74 7.85 5.99 19.88
N PHE A 75 7.61 5.12 20.85
CA PHE A 75 7.00 3.82 20.65
C PHE A 75 5.57 3.92 20.12
N LYS A 76 4.74 4.77 20.75
CA LYS A 76 3.37 5.03 20.30
C LYS A 76 3.36 5.62 18.88
N GLU A 77 4.27 6.55 18.59
CA GLU A 77 4.43 7.13 17.24
C GLU A 77 4.77 6.06 16.18
N LYS A 78 5.64 5.10 16.50
CA LYS A 78 6.00 4.01 15.58
C LYS A 78 4.86 3.01 15.36
N ILE A 79 4.13 2.64 16.41
CA ILE A 79 2.96 1.77 16.28
C ILE A 79 1.88 2.42 15.43
N ILE A 80 1.57 3.69 15.67
CA ILE A 80 0.57 4.43 14.89
C ILE A 80 1.00 4.49 13.42
N GLN A 81 2.28 4.76 13.14
CA GLN A 81 2.81 4.76 11.77
C GLN A 81 2.58 3.42 11.07
N LEU A 82 2.91 2.33 11.76
CA LEU A 82 2.83 0.97 11.25
C LEU A 82 1.38 0.58 10.94
N VAL A 83 0.46 0.85 11.88
CA VAL A 83 -0.97 0.55 11.73
C VAL A 83 -1.57 1.38 10.59
N LEU A 84 -1.30 2.68 10.54
CA LEU A 84 -1.82 3.56 9.49
C LEU A 84 -1.31 3.15 8.11
N SER A 85 -0.01 2.95 7.95
CA SER A 85 0.57 2.53 6.67
C SER A 85 -0.06 1.24 6.18
N SER A 86 -0.30 0.30 7.10
CA SER A 86 -0.83 -1.01 6.75
C SER A 86 -2.30 -1.00 6.42
N PHE A 87 -3.08 -0.22 7.17
CA PHE A 87 -4.48 0.03 6.89
C PHE A 87 -4.68 0.69 5.52
N PHE A 88 -3.86 1.68 5.19
CA PHE A 88 -3.93 2.36 3.89
C PHE A 88 -3.51 1.47 2.73
N VAL A 89 -2.47 0.65 2.90
CA VAL A 89 -2.08 -0.37 1.91
C VAL A 89 -3.27 -1.29 1.61
N ILE A 90 -3.95 -1.81 2.64
CA ILE A 90 -5.10 -2.70 2.45
C ILE A 90 -6.24 -1.97 1.72
N ILE A 91 -6.60 -0.75 2.13
CA ILE A 91 -7.75 -0.04 1.55
C ILE A 91 -7.48 0.42 0.11
N THR A 92 -6.26 0.80 -0.21
CA THR A 92 -5.94 1.38 -1.52
C THR A 92 -5.67 0.31 -2.58
N ILE A 93 -5.11 -0.83 -2.18
CA ILE A 93 -4.69 -1.90 -3.09
C ILE A 93 -5.81 -2.93 -3.25
N SER A 94 -6.43 -3.39 -2.14
CA SER A 94 -7.38 -4.51 -2.17
C SER A 94 -8.59 -4.32 -3.09
N PRO A 95 -9.24 -3.15 -3.21
CA PRO A 95 -10.44 -2.99 -4.04
C PRO A 95 -10.24 -3.38 -5.49
N ARG A 96 -9.07 -3.07 -6.06
CA ARG A 96 -8.71 -3.43 -7.45
C ARG A 96 -8.65 -4.94 -7.64
N TYR A 97 -7.97 -5.62 -6.73
CA TYR A 97 -7.79 -7.07 -6.80
C TYR A 97 -9.07 -7.84 -6.48
N ILE A 98 -9.88 -7.35 -5.54
CA ILE A 98 -11.23 -7.87 -5.25
C ILE A 98 -12.12 -7.75 -6.49
N LEU A 99 -12.18 -6.57 -7.13
CA LEU A 99 -12.96 -6.37 -8.35
C LEU A 99 -12.52 -7.32 -9.47
N THR A 100 -11.21 -7.49 -9.62
CA THR A 100 -10.63 -8.38 -10.63
C THR A 100 -10.96 -9.85 -10.35
N MET A 101 -10.89 -10.30 -9.09
CA MET A 101 -11.26 -11.65 -8.69
C MET A 101 -12.76 -11.91 -8.87
N VAL A 102 -13.62 -11.01 -8.41
CA VAL A 102 -15.08 -11.14 -8.52
C VAL A 102 -15.49 -11.23 -9.99
N ASN A 103 -14.94 -10.38 -10.84
CA ASN A 103 -15.22 -10.42 -12.27
C ASN A 103 -14.70 -11.72 -12.91
N ALA A 104 -13.51 -12.18 -12.54
CA ALA A 104 -12.95 -13.43 -13.04
C ALA A 104 -13.75 -14.68 -12.58
N PHE A 105 -14.28 -14.67 -11.36
CA PHE A 105 -15.09 -15.77 -10.83
C PHE A 105 -16.47 -15.80 -11.48
N ALA A 106 -17.08 -14.62 -11.66
CA ALA A 106 -18.33 -14.44 -12.39
C ALA A 106 -18.30 -15.05 -13.79
N THR A 107 -17.27 -14.69 -14.57
CA THR A 107 -17.11 -15.13 -15.95
C THR A 107 -16.90 -16.64 -16.03
N ASN A 108 -16.23 -17.24 -15.05
CA ASN A 108 -16.03 -18.69 -14.99
C ASN A 108 -17.31 -19.45 -14.64
N ILE A 109 -18.06 -19.01 -13.63
CA ILE A 109 -19.23 -19.78 -13.14
C ILE A 109 -20.46 -19.55 -14.01
N ARG A 110 -20.76 -18.30 -14.35
CA ARG A 110 -22.02 -17.94 -15.01
C ARG A 110 -21.90 -17.73 -16.50
N LYS A 111 -20.68 -17.80 -17.07
CA LYS A 111 -20.36 -17.43 -18.46
C LYS A 111 -20.90 -16.05 -18.88
N THR A 112 -21.29 -15.23 -17.89
CA THR A 112 -21.90 -13.93 -18.04
C THR A 112 -21.19 -12.98 -17.07
N PRO A 113 -20.78 -11.80 -17.53
CA PRO A 113 -20.13 -10.84 -16.65
C PRO A 113 -21.15 -10.34 -15.61
N ILE A 114 -20.78 -10.32 -14.32
CA ILE A 114 -21.62 -9.73 -13.25
C ILE A 114 -21.88 -8.25 -13.53
N MET A 115 -20.92 -7.58 -14.16
CA MET A 115 -20.95 -6.15 -14.38
C MET A 115 -20.76 -5.81 -15.87
N PRO A 116 -21.54 -4.87 -16.43
CA PRO A 116 -21.29 -4.34 -17.76
C PRO A 116 -19.84 -3.87 -17.92
N LEU A 117 -19.24 -4.16 -19.08
CA LEU A 117 -17.82 -3.87 -19.36
C LEU A 117 -17.43 -2.41 -19.06
N TYR A 118 -18.32 -1.46 -19.38
CA TYR A 118 -18.07 -0.04 -19.15
C TYR A 118 -17.92 0.29 -17.65
N ILE A 119 -18.73 -0.32 -16.77
CA ILE A 119 -18.62 -0.06 -15.33
C ILE A 119 -17.36 -0.73 -14.77
N TYR A 120 -17.04 -1.94 -15.22
CA TYR A 120 -15.81 -2.62 -14.82
C TYR A 120 -14.56 -1.81 -15.16
N VAL A 121 -14.48 -1.25 -16.39
CA VAL A 121 -13.35 -0.41 -16.82
C VAL A 121 -13.27 0.87 -16.01
N ASN A 122 -14.40 1.53 -15.75
CA ASN A 122 -14.43 2.75 -14.94
C ASN A 122 -13.98 2.49 -13.49
N LEU A 123 -14.50 1.45 -12.84
CA LEU A 123 -14.10 1.09 -11.48
C LEU A 123 -12.64 0.65 -11.39
N ASN A 124 -12.16 -0.13 -12.35
CA ASN A 124 -10.76 -0.53 -12.39
C ASN A 124 -9.83 0.68 -12.56
N THR A 125 -10.26 1.69 -13.33
CA THR A 125 -9.52 2.95 -13.46
C THR A 125 -9.48 3.73 -12.15
N VAL A 126 -10.61 3.86 -11.47
CA VAL A 126 -10.70 4.51 -10.15
C VAL A 126 -9.81 3.81 -9.13
N PHE A 127 -9.87 2.47 -9.04
CA PHE A 127 -9.03 1.72 -8.10
C PHE A 127 -7.56 1.75 -8.47
N ARG A 128 -7.21 1.86 -9.76
CA ARG A 128 -5.82 2.07 -10.17
C ARG A 128 -5.29 3.44 -9.74
N VAL A 129 -6.10 4.49 -9.83
CA VAL A 129 -5.72 5.81 -9.31
C VAL A 129 -5.56 5.75 -7.78
N LEU A 130 -6.46 5.06 -7.09
CA LEU A 130 -6.39 4.88 -5.64
C LEU A 130 -5.11 4.14 -5.20
N GLU A 131 -4.73 3.07 -5.90
CA GLU A 131 -3.47 2.35 -5.69
C GLU A 131 -2.27 3.26 -5.92
N MET A 132 -2.28 4.08 -6.97
CA MET A 132 -1.20 5.03 -7.25
C MET A 132 -1.06 6.09 -6.16
N CYS A 133 -2.17 6.57 -5.59
CA CYS A 133 -2.14 7.50 -4.45
C CYS A 133 -1.44 6.90 -3.22
N ASN A 134 -1.49 5.58 -3.03
CA ASN A 134 -0.84 4.92 -1.89
C ASN A 134 0.68 5.12 -1.87
N TYR A 135 1.32 5.15 -3.04
CA TYR A 135 2.76 5.42 -3.13
C TYR A 135 3.12 6.81 -2.61
N SER A 136 2.28 7.82 -2.87
CA SER A 136 2.46 9.18 -2.36
C SER A 136 2.11 9.28 -0.86
N LEU A 137 1.12 8.53 -0.39
CA LEU A 137 0.68 8.54 1.01
C LEU A 137 1.75 8.00 1.97
N ASN A 138 2.60 7.07 1.53
CA ASN A 138 3.70 6.55 2.35
C ASN A 138 4.66 7.65 2.80
N ILE A 139 4.99 8.60 1.92
CA ILE A 139 5.81 9.77 2.28
C ILE A 139 5.05 10.63 3.28
N ILE A 140 3.77 10.90 3.06
CA ILE A 140 2.95 11.69 3.97
C ILE A 140 2.90 11.07 5.37
N PHE A 141 2.74 9.75 5.50
CA PHE A 141 2.76 9.07 6.79
C PHE A 141 4.13 9.12 7.47
N ALA A 142 5.23 9.01 6.70
CA ALA A 142 6.57 9.19 7.25
C ALA A 142 6.76 10.61 7.83
N ILE A 143 6.25 11.63 7.12
CA ILE A 143 6.30 13.02 7.56
C ILE A 143 5.41 13.24 8.78
N MET A 144 4.17 12.77 8.76
CA MET A 144 3.22 13.05 9.84
C MET A 144 3.56 12.31 11.14
N SER A 145 4.02 11.05 11.04
CA SER A 145 4.22 10.19 12.21
C SER A 145 5.58 10.37 12.88
N GLY A 146 6.61 10.78 12.12
CA GLY A 146 7.97 10.90 12.65
C GLY A 146 8.31 12.32 13.11
N ARG A 147 8.53 12.54 14.41
CA ARG A 147 9.11 13.82 14.87
C ARG A 147 10.50 14.09 14.25
N THR A 148 11.31 13.05 14.06
CA THR A 148 12.62 13.13 13.41
C THR A 148 12.50 13.51 11.93
N SER A 149 11.62 12.83 11.19
CA SER A 149 11.37 13.12 9.76
C SER A 149 10.89 14.55 9.53
N ARG A 150 10.04 15.10 10.41
CA ARG A 150 9.63 16.51 10.36
C ARG A 150 10.81 17.47 10.58
N LEU A 151 11.71 17.15 11.50
CA LEU A 151 12.89 17.97 11.77
C LEU A 151 13.88 17.95 10.61
N GLU A 152 14.13 16.77 10.02
CA GLU A 152 15.01 16.64 8.85
C GLU A 152 14.45 17.35 7.62
N ILE A 153 13.15 17.21 7.33
CA ILE A 153 12.51 17.93 6.23
C ILE A 153 12.51 19.42 6.46
N ARG A 154 12.24 19.87 7.69
CA ARG A 154 12.33 21.28 8.03
C ARG A 154 13.75 21.81 7.85
N LYS A 155 14.77 21.02 8.19
CA LYS A 155 16.18 21.35 7.95
C LYS A 155 16.48 21.43 6.45
N LEU A 156 16.08 20.44 5.66
CA LEU A 156 16.26 20.42 4.20
C LEU A 156 15.54 21.58 3.51
N LEU A 157 14.32 21.92 3.93
CA LEU A 157 13.57 23.06 3.41
C LEU A 157 14.23 24.38 3.81
N TRP A 158 14.67 24.51 5.06
CA TRP A 158 15.36 25.70 5.52
C TRP A 158 16.70 25.90 4.80
N GLU A 159 17.50 24.85 4.67
CA GLU A 159 18.80 24.90 3.99
C GLU A 159 18.69 25.12 2.48
N ASN A 160 17.64 24.64 1.81
CA ASN A 160 17.50 24.87 0.36
C ASN A 160 16.74 26.14 -0.01
N LEU A 161 15.65 26.47 0.69
CA LEU A 161 14.85 27.66 0.37
C LEU A 161 15.49 28.94 0.89
N PHE A 162 15.97 28.94 2.14
CA PHE A 162 16.51 30.15 2.76
C PHE A 162 17.85 30.56 2.16
N TRP A 163 18.70 29.59 1.81
CA TRP A 163 19.99 29.84 1.17
C TRP A 163 19.84 30.32 -0.27
N ARG A 164 18.85 29.80 -1.02
CA ARG A 164 18.50 30.34 -2.35
C ARG A 164 18.01 31.77 -2.24
N PHE A 165 17.07 32.06 -1.34
CA PHE A 165 16.51 33.40 -1.16
C PHE A 165 17.57 34.43 -0.76
N LYS A 166 18.52 34.04 0.10
CA LYS A 166 19.63 34.90 0.52
C LYS A 166 20.62 35.16 -0.60
N ARG A 167 20.82 34.21 -1.53
CA ARG A 167 21.69 34.39 -2.71
C ARG A 167 21.04 35.30 -3.74
N THR A 168 19.74 35.14 -4.02
CA THR A 168 19.01 36.05 -4.93
C THR A 168 18.91 37.49 -4.42
N GLN A 169 18.96 37.72 -3.10
CA GLN A 169 19.04 39.09 -2.57
C GLN A 169 20.45 39.69 -2.63
N ALA A 170 21.50 38.87 -2.61
CA ALA A 170 22.87 39.35 -2.77
C ALA A 170 23.15 39.76 -4.22
N ASP A 171 22.63 39.00 -5.19
CA ASP A 171 22.82 39.26 -6.63
C ASP A 171 21.98 40.44 -7.17
N HIS A 172 21.07 41.02 -6.36
CA HIS A 172 20.29 42.23 -6.70
C HIS A 172 20.80 43.51 -6.04
N HIS A 173 21.88 43.42 -5.27
CA HIS A 173 22.55 44.55 -4.64
C HIS A 173 23.94 44.86 -5.24
N GLU A 174 24.34 44.16 -6.31
CA GLU A 174 25.41 44.57 -7.25
C GLU A 174 24.79 45.24 -8.49
#